data_AF-A0A1J5K098-F1
#
_entry.id   AF-A0A1J5K098-F1
#
_cell.length_a   1.000
_cell.length_b   1.000
_cell.length_c   1.000
_cell.angle_alpha   90.00
_cell.angle_beta   90.00
_cell.angle_gamma   90.00
#
_symmetry.space_group_name_H-M   'P 1'
#
loop_
_entity.id
_entity.type
_entity.pdbx_description
1 polymer ?
#
loop_
_entity_poly.entity_id
_entity_poly.type
_entity_poly.pdbx_seq_one_letter_code
_entity_poly.pdbx_strand_id
1 'polypeptide(L)'
;MDPALHALTDQYWYWSLFFFIYGLSFFLMGFGILIRSRWGSNLSLGRRLPSLAVFGLLHGATEWGYIFIPARVVAEGWQTLRGALLTGGHALLLALSYTFLLAFGLNLMVDTRNWPGWVRTLPAVFLGGWGLIFSSPFPAAGQPRGRGLFPET
;
A
#
# COMPACT_ATOMS: atom_id res chain seq x y z
N MET A 1 33.62 15.74 13.07
CA MET A 1 32.44 14.86 12.98
C MET A 1 31.25 15.71 13.37
N ASP A 2 30.35 16.00 12.44
CA ASP A 2 29.25 16.96 12.63
C ASP A 2 28.11 16.30 13.43
N PRO A 3 27.72 16.81 14.61
CA PRO A 3 26.65 16.22 15.43
C PRO A 3 25.30 16.16 14.71
N ALA A 4 25.06 17.03 13.73
CA ALA A 4 23.86 16.99 12.90
C ALA A 4 23.79 15.72 12.03
N LEU A 5 24.93 15.20 11.57
CA LEU A 5 24.96 13.97 10.78
C LEU A 5 24.61 12.74 11.63
N HIS A 6 25.02 12.71 12.89
CA HIS A 6 24.71 11.62 13.82
C HIS A 6 23.22 11.53 14.14
N ALA A 7 22.59 12.68 14.43
CA ALA A 7 21.16 12.75 14.71
C ALA A 7 20.31 12.31 13.50
N LEU A 8 20.75 12.67 12.28
CA LEU A 8 20.09 12.23 11.06
C LEU A 8 20.22 10.71 10.89
N THR A 9 21.42 10.14 11.01
CA THR A 9 21.63 8.68 10.85
C THR A 9 20.88 7.86 11.89
N ASP A 10 20.85 8.28 13.15
CA ASP A 10 20.12 7.57 14.21
C ASP A 10 18.62 7.59 13.93
N GLN A 11 18.08 8.74 13.49
CA GLN A 11 16.67 8.85 13.13
C GLN A 11 16.30 7.92 11.96
N TYR A 12 17.08 7.88 10.87
CA TYR A 12 16.83 6.98 9.75
C TYR A 12 16.88 5.50 10.12
N TRP A 13 17.75 5.15 11.07
CA TRP A 13 17.89 3.78 11.57
C TRP A 13 16.62 3.30 12.29
N TYR A 14 16.05 4.12 13.18
CA TYR A 14 14.82 3.77 13.90
C TYR A 14 13.61 3.59 12.97
N TRP A 15 13.44 4.47 11.98
CA TRP A 15 12.38 4.34 10.98
C TRP A 15 12.52 3.04 10.19
N SER A 16 13.73 2.71 9.75
CA SER A 16 13.99 1.49 8.98
C SER A 16 13.70 0.22 9.80
N LEU A 17 14.13 0.20 11.06
CA LEU A 17 13.82 -0.91 11.98
C LEU A 17 12.32 -1.03 12.25
N PHE A 18 11.63 0.09 12.44
CA PHE A 18 10.19 0.11 12.65
C PHE A 18 9.45 -0.51 11.46
N PHE A 19 9.72 -0.03 10.24
CA PHE A 19 9.13 -0.58 9.02
C PHE A 19 9.50 -2.05 8.79
N PHE A 20 10.71 -2.46 9.19
CA PHE A 20 11.15 -3.84 9.07
C PHE A 20 10.36 -4.76 10.00
N ILE A 21 10.29 -4.44 11.30
CA ILE A 21 9.55 -5.23 12.31
C ILE A 21 8.05 -5.20 12.01
N TYR A 22 7.52 -4.05 11.62
CA TYR A 22 6.12 -3.89 11.24
C TYR A 22 5.80 -4.79 10.03
N GLY A 23 6.58 -4.68 8.95
CA GLY A 23 6.42 -5.54 7.77
C GLY A 23 6.57 -7.03 8.08
N LEU A 24 7.56 -7.40 8.91
CA LEU A 24 7.78 -8.79 9.33
C LEU A 24 6.60 -9.34 10.13
N SER A 25 5.97 -8.52 10.98
CA SER A 25 4.82 -8.92 11.80
C SER A 25 3.62 -9.30 10.91
N PHE A 26 3.31 -8.49 9.89
CA PHE A 26 2.26 -8.80 8.92
C PHE A 26 2.61 -10.00 8.04
N PHE A 27 3.88 -10.09 7.62
CA PHE A 27 4.36 -11.21 6.82
C PHE A 27 4.23 -12.54 7.58
N LEU A 28 4.70 -12.61 8.83
CA LEU A 28 4.61 -13.80 9.68
C LEU A 28 3.17 -14.17 10.01
N MET A 29 2.30 -13.18 10.25
CA MET A 29 0.87 -13.42 10.40
C MET A 29 0.30 -14.09 9.13
N GLY A 30 0.54 -13.51 7.95
CA GLY A 30 0.03 -14.05 6.69
C GLY A 30 0.59 -15.45 6.41
N PHE A 31 1.88 -15.64 6.63
CA PHE A 31 2.55 -16.92 6.47
C PHE A 31 2.01 -18.00 7.43
N GLY A 32 1.83 -17.65 8.70
CA GLY A 32 1.25 -18.54 9.71
C GLY A 32 -0.18 -18.96 9.36
N ILE A 33 -0.99 -18.03 8.84
CA ILE A 33 -2.34 -18.34 8.35
C ILE A 33 -2.29 -19.30 7.15
N LEU A 34 -1.36 -19.10 6.19
CA LEU A 34 -1.21 -20.02 5.06
C LEU A 34 -0.80 -21.43 5.48
N ILE A 35 0.07 -21.57 6.49
CA ILE A 35 0.44 -22.87 7.04
C ILE A 35 -0.78 -23.52 7.69
N ARG A 36 -1.50 -22.77 8.53
CA ARG A 36 -2.69 -23.29 9.24
C ARG A 36 -3.84 -23.64 8.31
N SER A 37 -4.01 -22.89 7.23
CA SER A 37 -5.03 -23.16 6.20
C SER A 37 -4.82 -24.52 5.52
N ARG A 38 -3.58 -25.02 5.45
CA ARG A 38 -3.27 -26.33 4.85
C ARG A 38 -3.63 -27.50 5.77
N TRP A 39 -3.81 -27.25 7.07
CA TRP A 39 -3.96 -28.30 8.09
C TRP A 39 -5.42 -28.58 8.47
N GLY A 40 -6.39 -28.12 7.67
CA GLY A 40 -7.79 -28.55 7.77
C GLY A 40 -8.50 -28.05 9.02
N SER A 41 -8.84 -26.76 9.07
CA SER A 41 -9.75 -26.25 10.10
C SER A 41 -11.19 -26.30 9.60
N ASN A 42 -12.02 -27.13 10.23
CA ASN A 42 -13.45 -27.33 9.96
C ASN A 42 -14.34 -26.15 10.43
N LEU A 43 -13.75 -24.97 10.65
CA LEU A 43 -14.46 -23.75 11.06
C LEU A 43 -14.89 -22.99 9.81
N SER A 44 -16.15 -22.51 9.78
CA SER A 44 -16.68 -21.70 8.67
C SER A 44 -15.82 -20.45 8.38
N LEU A 45 -15.15 -19.91 9.41
CA LEU A 45 -14.16 -18.84 9.30
C LEU A 45 -12.92 -19.23 8.49
N GLY A 46 -12.49 -20.49 8.57
CA GLY A 46 -11.29 -21.03 7.93
C GLY A 46 -11.28 -20.86 6.42
N ARG A 47 -12.47 -20.84 5.79
CA ARG A 47 -12.63 -20.68 4.34
C ARG A 47 -12.26 -19.29 3.83
N ARG A 48 -12.28 -18.26 4.68
CA ARG A 48 -11.97 -16.85 4.32
C ARG A 48 -10.59 -16.38 4.76
N LEU A 49 -9.94 -17.13 5.66
CA LEU A 49 -8.58 -16.84 6.12
C LEU A 49 -7.53 -16.72 5.01
N PRO A 50 -7.59 -17.41 3.87
CA PRO A 50 -6.61 -17.23 2.80
C PRO A 50 -6.51 -15.79 2.27
N SER A 51 -7.62 -15.05 2.20
CA SER A 51 -7.59 -13.63 1.78
C SER A 51 -6.81 -12.76 2.76
N LEU A 52 -6.98 -13.00 4.06
CA LEU A 52 -6.22 -12.31 5.10
C LEU A 52 -4.73 -12.70 5.07
N ALA A 53 -4.46 -13.96 4.70
CA ALA A 53 -3.11 -14.46 4.56
C ALA A 53 -2.35 -13.74 3.43
N VAL A 54 -3.01 -13.61 2.27
CA VAL A 54 -2.48 -12.88 1.11
C VAL A 54 -2.29 -11.40 1.45
N PHE A 55 -3.23 -10.78 2.16
CA PHE A 55 -3.06 -9.42 2.68
C PHE A 55 -1.78 -9.29 3.52
N GLY A 56 -1.57 -10.14 4.54
CA GLY A 56 -0.40 -10.02 5.41
C GLY A 56 0.93 -10.12 4.65
N LEU A 57 1.01 -11.01 3.66
CA LEU A 57 2.20 -11.16 2.81
C LEU A 57 2.43 -9.94 1.91
N LEU A 58 1.39 -9.46 1.22
CA LEU A 58 1.49 -8.29 0.34
C LEU A 58 1.78 -7.01 1.14
N HIS A 59 1.13 -6.86 2.30
CA HIS A 59 1.34 -5.72 3.18
C HIS A 59 2.77 -5.70 3.70
N GLY A 60 3.27 -6.82 4.23
CA GLY A 60 4.66 -6.93 4.69
C GLY A 60 5.68 -6.59 3.60
N ALA A 61 5.46 -7.09 2.38
CA ALA A 61 6.29 -6.75 1.22
C ALA A 61 6.22 -5.25 0.85
N THR A 62 5.05 -4.63 1.01
CA THR A 62 4.85 -3.20 0.75
C THR A 62 5.61 -2.35 1.76
N GLU A 63 5.60 -2.71 3.04
CA GLU A 63 6.35 -2.00 4.09
C GLU A 63 7.86 -2.04 3.84
N TRP A 64 8.36 -3.20 3.43
CA TRP A 64 9.76 -3.34 3.03
C TRP A 64 10.13 -2.54 1.78
N GLY A 65 9.15 -2.25 0.91
CA GLY A 65 9.33 -1.33 -0.23
C GLY A 65 9.87 0.04 0.19
N TYR A 66 9.46 0.58 1.35
CA TYR A 66 9.98 1.85 1.87
C TYR A 66 11.46 1.78 2.29
N ILE A 67 11.97 0.59 2.58
CA ILE A 67 13.37 0.36 2.98
C ILE A 67 14.23 0.11 1.73
N PHE A 68 13.73 -0.68 0.79
CA PHE A 68 14.49 -1.14 -0.38
C PHE A 68 14.47 -0.17 -1.56
N ILE A 69 13.44 0.69 -1.69
CA ILE A 69 13.37 1.67 -2.78
C ILE A 69 14.13 2.93 -2.36
N PRO A 70 15.24 3.29 -3.04
CA PRO A 70 16.02 4.47 -2.66
C PRO A 70 15.21 5.75 -2.84
N ALA A 71 15.29 6.67 -1.88
CA ALA A 71 14.58 7.96 -1.93
C ALA A 71 14.85 8.75 -3.23
N ARG A 72 16.06 8.65 -3.79
CA ARG A 72 16.40 9.26 -5.10
C ARG A 72 15.50 8.75 -6.24
N VAL A 73 15.18 7.46 -6.26
CA VAL A 73 14.34 6.83 -7.28
C VAL A 73 12.88 7.25 -7.11
N VAL A 74 12.45 7.43 -5.86
CA VAL A 74 11.13 7.99 -5.55
C VAL A 74 11.05 9.46 -5.98
N ALA A 75 12.11 10.23 -5.78
CA ALA A 75 12.19 11.64 -6.16
C ALA A 75 12.21 11.85 -7.69
N GLU A 76 12.80 10.92 -8.45
CA GLU A 76 12.68 10.88 -9.91
C GLU A 76 11.23 10.68 -10.36
N GLY A 77 10.41 10.02 -9.55
CA GLY A 77 8.97 9.87 -9.74
C GLY A 77 8.62 9.32 -11.12
N TRP A 78 7.81 10.07 -11.87
CA TRP A 78 7.34 9.70 -13.21
C TRP A 78 8.28 10.10 -14.35
N GLN A 79 9.40 10.75 -14.05
CA GLN A 79 10.32 11.26 -15.07
C GLN A 79 11.17 10.15 -15.70
N THR A 80 11.40 9.06 -14.96
CA THR A 80 12.14 7.89 -15.43
C THR A 80 11.24 6.67 -15.46
N LEU A 81 11.42 5.80 -16.46
CA LEU A 81 10.69 4.53 -16.55
C LEU A 81 10.89 3.68 -15.28
N ARG A 82 12.10 3.71 -14.72
CA ARG A 82 12.45 3.00 -13.48
C ARG A 82 11.70 3.56 -12.27
N GLY A 83 11.67 4.89 -12.10
CA GLY A 83 10.92 5.55 -11.03
C GLY A 83 9.42 5.25 -11.13
N ALA A 84 8.85 5.39 -12.33
CA ALA A 84 7.45 5.10 -12.58
C ALA A 84 7.08 3.64 -12.26
N LEU A 85 7.91 2.68 -12.66
CA LEU A 85 7.68 1.25 -12.37
C LEU A 85 7.77 0.93 -10.89
N LEU A 86 8.74 1.48 -10.17
CA LEU A 86 8.94 1.18 -8.75
C LEU A 86 7.90 1.88 -7.87
N THR A 87 7.65 3.17 -8.11
CA THR A 87 6.62 3.93 -7.39
C THR A 87 5.22 3.41 -7.72
N GLY A 88 4.92 3.17 -9.00
CA GLY A 88 3.65 2.60 -9.42
C GLY A 88 3.44 1.16 -8.95
N GLY A 89 4.49 0.33 -9.00
CA GLY A 89 4.45 -1.03 -8.48
C GLY A 89 4.23 -1.07 -6.97
N HIS A 90 4.89 -0.19 -6.21
CA HIS A 90 4.70 -0.07 -4.77
C HIS A 90 3.29 0.41 -4.41
N ALA A 91 2.78 1.43 -5.10
CA ALA A 91 1.40 1.92 -4.95
C ALA A 91 0.38 0.82 -5.28
N LEU A 92 0.60 0.05 -6.34
CA LEU A 92 -0.25 -1.07 -6.73
C LEU A 92 -0.23 -2.18 -5.68
N LEU A 93 0.94 -2.51 -5.12
CA LEU A 93 1.09 -3.51 -4.07
C LEU A 93 0.30 -3.12 -2.81
N LEU A 94 0.38 -1.84 -2.43
CA LEU A 94 -0.39 -1.26 -1.33
C LEU A 94 -1.90 -1.34 -1.58
N ALA A 95 -2.35 -0.92 -2.76
CA ALA A 95 -3.76 -0.97 -3.13
C ALA A 95 -4.30 -2.40 -3.15
N LEU A 96 -3.52 -3.34 -3.69
CA LEU A 96 -3.86 -4.76 -3.73
C LEU A 96 -3.95 -5.34 -2.31
N SER A 97 -2.99 -5.01 -1.45
CA SER A 97 -2.99 -5.38 -0.02
C SER A 97 -4.31 -4.98 0.66
N TYR A 98 -4.68 -3.70 0.62
CA TYR A 98 -5.92 -3.22 1.23
C TYR A 98 -7.17 -3.83 0.59
N THR A 99 -7.12 -4.15 -0.71
CA THR A 99 -8.23 -4.85 -1.40
C THR A 99 -8.45 -6.24 -0.81
N PHE A 100 -7.39 -6.99 -0.53
CA PHE A 100 -7.50 -8.30 0.13
C PHE A 100 -8.01 -8.19 1.57
N LEU A 101 -7.62 -7.15 2.30
CA LEU A 101 -8.13 -6.88 3.65
C LEU A 101 -9.63 -6.57 3.62
N LEU A 102 -10.05 -5.68 2.72
CA LEU A 102 -11.45 -5.32 2.55
C LEU A 102 -12.28 -6.52 2.08
N ALA A 103 -11.77 -7.31 1.14
CA ALA A 103 -12.40 -8.55 0.70
C ALA A 103 -12.58 -9.53 1.87
N PHE A 104 -11.57 -9.70 2.71
CA PHE A 104 -11.69 -10.53 3.91
C PHE A 104 -12.80 -10.01 4.85
N GLY A 105 -12.78 -8.72 5.20
CA GLY A 105 -13.76 -8.12 6.10
C GLY A 105 -15.20 -8.25 5.59
N LEU A 106 -15.44 -7.95 4.31
CA LEU A 106 -16.76 -8.03 3.70
C LEU A 106 -17.25 -9.48 3.57
N ASN A 107 -16.37 -10.42 3.21
CA ASN A 107 -16.74 -11.83 3.19
C ASN A 107 -17.12 -12.35 4.60
N LEU A 108 -16.43 -11.90 5.64
CA LEU A 108 -16.76 -12.23 7.02
C LEU A 108 -18.14 -11.67 7.41
N MET A 109 -18.46 -10.43 7.01
CA MET A 109 -19.76 -9.81 7.27
C MET A 109 -20.90 -10.48 6.51
N VAL A 110 -20.70 -10.86 5.24
CA VAL A 110 -21.69 -11.61 4.48
C VAL A 110 -21.96 -12.96 5.14
N ASP A 111 -20.91 -13.68 5.54
CA ASP A 111 -21.04 -15.03 6.11
C ASP A 111 -21.58 -15.00 7.56
N THR A 112 -21.39 -13.92 8.33
CA THR A 112 -21.81 -13.82 9.75
C THR A 112 -23.12 -13.03 9.95
N ARG A 113 -23.37 -12.00 9.13
CA ARG A 113 -24.49 -11.04 9.29
C ARG A 113 -25.52 -11.13 8.16
N ASN A 114 -25.41 -12.12 7.27
CA ASN A 114 -26.28 -12.29 6.08
C ASN A 114 -26.39 -11.01 5.23
N TRP A 115 -25.29 -10.27 5.11
CA TRP A 115 -25.23 -9.12 4.21
C TRP A 115 -25.43 -9.54 2.75
N PRO A 116 -25.99 -8.67 1.91
CA PRO A 116 -26.31 -9.01 0.53
C PRO A 116 -25.04 -9.35 -0.26
N GLY A 117 -25.09 -10.40 -1.08
CA GLY A 117 -23.93 -10.97 -1.77
C GLY A 117 -23.18 -10.00 -2.70
N TRP A 118 -23.86 -8.94 -3.18
CA TRP A 118 -23.24 -7.89 -3.99
C TRP A 118 -22.12 -7.15 -3.26
N VAL A 119 -22.14 -7.11 -1.92
CA VAL A 119 -21.10 -6.42 -1.13
C VAL A 119 -19.72 -7.06 -1.36
N ARG A 120 -19.67 -8.32 -1.79
CA ARG A 120 -18.42 -9.00 -2.15
C ARG A 120 -17.71 -8.37 -3.35
N THR A 121 -18.39 -7.56 -4.17
CA THR A 121 -17.77 -6.87 -5.32
C THR A 121 -17.20 -5.50 -4.97
N LEU A 122 -17.55 -4.91 -3.81
CA LEU A 122 -17.04 -3.60 -3.39
C LEU A 122 -15.50 -3.50 -3.37
N PRO A 123 -14.72 -4.52 -2.94
CA PRO A 123 -13.26 -4.43 -3.00
C PRO A 123 -12.75 -4.28 -4.43
N ALA A 124 -13.37 -4.97 -5.40
CA ALA A 124 -13.00 -4.86 -6.81
C ALA A 124 -13.39 -3.49 -7.39
N VAL A 125 -14.56 -2.96 -7.02
CA VAL A 125 -14.98 -1.61 -7.42
C VAL A 125 -14.06 -0.56 -6.83
N PHE A 126 -13.67 -0.70 -5.57
CA PHE A 126 -12.72 0.19 -4.90
C PHE A 126 -11.35 0.16 -5.58
N LEU A 127 -10.82 -1.03 -5.88
CA LEU A 127 -9.56 -1.17 -6.61
C LEU A 127 -9.63 -0.55 -8.02
N GLY A 128 -10.74 -0.78 -8.74
CA GLY A 128 -10.99 -0.17 -10.04
C GLY A 128 -11.03 1.35 -9.98
N GLY A 129 -11.78 1.90 -9.02
CA GLY A 129 -11.86 3.35 -8.78
C GLY A 129 -10.51 3.96 -8.41
N TRP A 130 -9.75 3.30 -7.53
CA TRP A 130 -8.39 3.70 -7.21
C TRP A 130 -7.48 3.71 -8.44
N GLY A 131 -7.53 2.67 -9.28
CA GLY A 131 -6.75 2.61 -10.52
C GLY A 131 -7.09 3.72 -11.51
N LEU A 132 -8.37 4.11 -11.61
CA LEU A 132 -8.81 5.24 -12.42
C LEU A 132 -8.26 6.58 -11.89
N ILE A 133 -8.30 6.80 -10.57
CA ILE A 133 -7.73 8.00 -9.95
C ILE A 133 -6.22 8.04 -10.14
N PHE A 134 -5.56 6.90 -9.92
CA PHE A 134 -4.10 6.78 -10.03
C PHE A 134 -3.58 7.03 -11.45
N SER A 135 -4.33 6.60 -12.46
CA SER A 135 -4.01 6.84 -13.87
C SER A 135 -4.49 8.19 -14.40
N SER A 136 -5.35 8.89 -13.66
CA SER A 136 -5.80 10.22 -14.07
C SER A 136 -4.61 11.19 -14.01
N PRO A 137 -4.26 11.86 -15.13
CA PRO A 137 -3.30 12.94 -15.05
C PRO A 137 -3.96 14.00 -14.18
N PHE A 138 -3.38 14.28 -13.00
CA PHE A 138 -3.79 15.42 -12.20
C PHE A 138 -3.79 16.63 -13.14
N PRO A 139 -4.96 17.24 -13.43
CA PRO A 139 -4.95 18.47 -14.20
C PRO A 139 -4.11 19.44 -13.38
N ALA A 140 -2.98 19.86 -13.95
CA ALA A 140 -2.18 20.93 -13.38
C ALA A 140 -3.13 22.10 -13.20
N ALA A 141 -3.64 22.27 -11.97
CA ALA A 141 -4.52 23.36 -11.61
C ALA A 141 -3.78 24.61 -12.05
N GLY A 142 -4.40 25.32 -13.01
CA GLY A 142 -3.72 26.24 -13.89
C GLY A 142 -2.75 27.12 -13.13
N GLN A 143 -1.50 27.14 -13.59
CA GLN A 143 -0.55 28.18 -13.25
C GLN A 143 -1.30 29.52 -13.33
N PRO A 144 -1.48 30.26 -12.21
CA PRO A 144 -2.03 31.59 -12.31
C PRO A 144 -1.01 32.38 -13.11
N ARG A 145 -1.31 32.61 -14.39
CA ARG A 145 -0.67 33.68 -15.16
C ARG A 145 -1.14 34.99 -14.52
N GLY A 146 -0.53 35.31 -13.39
CA GLY A 146 -0.50 36.66 -12.84
C GLY A 146 0.21 37.52 -13.87
N ARG A 147 -0.60 38.18 -14.69
CA ARG A 147 -0.25 39.29 -15.59
C ARG A 147 0.89 40.14 -15.02
N GLY A 148 1.82 40.49 -15.89
CA GLY A 148 2.70 41.64 -15.67
C GLY A 148 1.86 42.84 -15.22
N LEU A 149 2.15 43.31 -14.02
CA LEU A 149 1.55 44.49 -13.41
C LEU A 149 2.66 45.32 -12.80
N PHE A 150 3.69 45.59 -13.62
CA PHE A 150 4.62 46.68 -13.39
C PHE A 150 4.53 47.58 -14.63
N PRO A 151 3.98 48.81 -14.52
CA PRO A 151 4.24 49.81 -15.54
C PRO A 151 5.72 50.19 -15.44
N GLU A 152 6.40 50.20 -16.59
CA GLU A 152 7.70 50.83 -16.75
C GLU A 152 7.58 52.30 -16.37
N THR A 153 8.24 52.69 -15.27
CA THR A 153 8.61 54.09 -14.98
C THR A 153 9.98 54.09 -14.32
#